data_AF-A0A2Y9BJT1-F1
#
_entry.id   AF-A0A2Y9BJT1-F1
#
_cell.length_a   1.000
_cell.length_b   1.000
_cell.length_c   1.000
_cell.angle_alpha   90.00
_cell.angle_beta   90.00
_cell.angle_gamma   90.00
#
_symmetry.space_group_name_H-M   'P 1'
#
loop_
_entity.id
_entity.type
_entity.pdbx_description
1 polymer ?
#
loop_
_entity_poly.entity_id
_entity_poly.type
_entity_poly.pdbx_seq_one_letter_code
_entity_poly.pdbx_strand_id
1 'polypeptide(L)' 'MKEMEYSVKNGFGKTQLIWSSFLIIEDQPALGRKGEYHRRFLTEVEYQNMLMLNKHGSIQIKKHAERCGEFLHYLPVPGS' A
#
# COMPACT_ATOMS: atom_id res chain seq x y z
N MET A 1 18.01 -2.26 5.04
CA MET A 1 16.66 -2.10 4.45
C MET A 1 16.66 -0.74 3.79
N LYS A 2 16.76 -0.65 2.45
CA LYS A 2 16.81 0.65 1.76
C LYS A 2 15.41 1.26 1.80
N GLU A 3 15.23 2.37 2.50
CA GLU A 3 14.07 3.24 2.29
C GLU A 3 14.09 3.66 0.82
N MET A 4 13.09 3.26 0.05
CA MET A 4 12.86 3.83 -1.27
C MET A 4 12.37 5.25 -1.06
N GLU A 5 13.26 6.23 -1.18
CA GLU A 5 12.92 7.64 -1.31
C GLU A 5 12.13 7.83 -2.62
N TYR A 6 10.81 7.86 -2.51
CA TYR A 6 9.97 8.36 -3.60
C TYR A 6 10.11 9.90 -3.60
N SER A 7 10.93 10.41 -4.52
CA SER A 7 11.10 11.85 -4.73
C SER A 7 9.83 12.44 -5.36
N VAL A 8 9.10 13.25 -4.59
CA VAL A 8 7.89 13.95 -5.03
C VAL A 8 8.32 15.19 -5.82
N LYS A 9 8.33 15.11 -7.15
CA LYS A 9 8.52 16.29 -8.00
C LYS A 9 7.19 17.05 -8.09
N ASN A 10 7.11 18.15 -7.35
CA ASN A 10 6.00 19.10 -7.42
C ASN A 10 6.07 19.90 -8.73
N GLY A 11 5.05 19.74 -9.56
CA GLY A 11 4.77 20.58 -10.72
C GLY A 11 3.51 20.06 -11.42
N PHE A 12 2.34 20.53 -10.99
CA PHE A 12 1.02 20.20 -11.56
C PHE A 12 0.64 18.70 -11.57
N GLY A 13 0.05 18.24 -10.46
CA GLY A 13 -0.51 16.89 -10.31
C GLY A 13 0.00 16.20 -9.05
N LYS A 14 -0.62 16.46 -7.90
CA LYS A 14 -0.25 15.79 -6.64
C LYS A 14 -0.53 14.30 -6.79
N THR A 15 0.50 13.48 -7.02
CA THR A 15 0.38 12.03 -6.91
C THR A 15 0.19 11.69 -5.44
N GLN A 16 -1.06 11.42 -5.06
CA GLN A 16 -1.40 10.96 -3.73
C GLN A 16 -0.87 9.53 -3.57
N LEU A 17 -0.11 9.31 -2.50
CA LEU A 17 0.43 8.00 -2.17
C LEU A 17 -0.29 7.45 -0.95
N ILE A 18 -0.59 6.16 -0.97
CA ILE A 18 -1.22 5.45 0.11
C ILE A 18 -0.17 4.55 0.75
N TRP A 19 0.18 4.82 1.99
CA TRP A 19 0.96 3.91 2.79
C TRP A 19 0.10 2.70 3.15
N SER A 20 0.58 1.49 2.91
CA SER A 20 -0.14 0.27 3.26
C SER A 20 0.79 -0.75 3.90
N SER A 21 0.24 -1.47 4.87
CA SER A 21 0.89 -2.59 5.54
C SER A 21 0.04 -3.83 5.41
N PHE A 22 0.65 -4.93 4.96
CA PHE A 22 -0.08 -6.13 4.56
C PHE A 22 0.74 -7.41 4.74
N LEU A 23 0.03 -8.52 4.94
CA LEU A 23 0.57 -9.88 4.99
C LEU A 23 0.24 -10.60 3.69
N ILE A 24 1.20 -11.33 3.14
CA ILE A 24 0.99 -12.19 1.96
C ILE A 24 0.42 -13.53 2.43
N ILE A 25 -0.77 -13.90 1.94
CA ILE A 25 -1.47 -15.15 2.32
C ILE A 25 -1.19 -16.27 1.32
N GLU A 26 -1.01 -15.91 0.04
CA GLU A 26 -0.64 -16.81 -1.06
C GLU A 26 0.58 -16.25 -1.80
N ASP A 27 1.42 -17.10 -2.39
CA ASP A 27 2.59 -16.64 -3.15
C ASP A 27 2.16 -15.67 -4.27
N GLN A 28 2.73 -14.46 -4.27
CA GLN A 28 2.41 -13.41 -5.21
C GLN A 28 3.71 -12.95 -5.88
N PRO A 29 4.00 -13.34 -7.13
CA PRO A 29 5.28 -13.03 -7.79
C PRO A 29 5.66 -11.55 -7.77
N ALA A 30 4.67 -10.65 -7.82
CA ALA A 30 4.88 -9.20 -7.78
C ALA A 30 5.06 -8.62 -6.35
N LEU A 31 4.64 -9.35 -5.31
CA LEU A 31 4.61 -8.84 -3.94
C LEU A 31 5.62 -9.54 -3.02
N GLY A 32 5.76 -10.87 -3.13
CA GLY A 32 6.62 -11.68 -2.26
C GLY A 32 6.04 -13.09 -2.02
N ARG A 33 6.60 -13.79 -1.05
CA ARG A 33 6.19 -15.15 -0.69
C ARG A 33 5.13 -15.17 0.42
N LYS A 34 4.37 -16.26 0.48
CA LYS A 34 3.43 -16.55 1.56
C LYS A 34 4.07 -16.41 2.93
N GLY A 35 3.38 -15.71 3.82
CA GLY A 35 3.81 -15.43 5.18
C GLY A 35 4.68 -14.18 5.32
N GLU A 36 5.13 -13.57 4.22
CA GLU A 36 5.90 -12.33 4.31
C GLU A 36 5.01 -11.12 4.62
N TYR A 37 5.52 -10.25 5.48
CA TYR A 37 4.88 -9.00 5.84
C TYR A 37 5.60 -7.80 5.22
N HIS A 38 4.84 -6.93 4.55
CA HIS A 38 5.39 -5.81 3.78
C HIS A 38 4.74 -4.48 4.16
N ARG A 39 5.51 -3.40 4.00
CA ARG A 39 5.06 -2.00 4.15
C ARG A 39 5.55 -1.20 2.95
N ARG A 40 4.65 -0.54 2.21
CA ARG A 40 4.99 0.21 0.99
C ARG A 40 4.12 1.45 0.86
N PHE A 41 4.64 2.47 0.19
CA PHE A 41 3.85 3.55 -0.38
C PHE A 41 3.39 3.11 -1.77
N LEU A 42 2.11 3.28 -2.05
CA LEU A 42 1.45 2.83 -3.26
C LEU A 42 0.82 4.04 -3.94
N THR A 43 0.85 4.08 -5.26
CA THR A 43 -0.05 4.92 -6.03
C THR A 43 -1.50 4.46 -5.82
N GLU A 44 -2.47 5.31 -6.17
CA GLU A 44 -3.88 4.94 -6.09
C GLU A 44 -4.18 3.65 -6.89
N VAL A 45 -3.64 3.52 -8.11
CA VAL A 45 -3.83 2.33 -8.96
C VAL A 45 -3.26 1.07 -8.31
N GLU A 46 -2.05 1.14 -7.76
CA GLU A 46 -1.45 0.02 -7.04
C GLU A 46 -2.26 -0.34 -5.79
N TYR A 47 -2.75 0.66 -5.07
CA TYR A 47 -3.58 0.43 -3.89
C TYR A 47 -4.94 -0.22 -4.25
N GLN A 48 -5.57 0.18 -5.35
CA GLN A 48 -6.78 -0.51 -5.85
C GLN A 48 -6.51 -1.98 -6.19
N ASN A 49 -5.36 -2.28 -6.81
CA ASN A 49 -4.96 -3.68 -7.05
C ASN A 49 -4.78 -4.44 -5.72
N MET A 50 -4.21 -3.79 -4.71
CA MET A 50 -4.07 -4.38 -3.37
C MET A 50 -5.42 -4.64 -2.69
N LEU A 51 -6.40 -3.75 -2.86
CA LEU A 51 -7.77 -3.97 -2.37
C LEU A 51 -8.41 -5.20 -3.02
N MET A 52 -8.22 -5.37 -4.34
CA MET A 52 -8.71 -6.55 -5.05
C MET A 52 -8.07 -7.83 -4.53
N LEU A 53 -6.74 -7.85 -4.37
CA LEU A 53 -6.02 -9.00 -3.80
C LEU A 53 -6.46 -9.30 -2.36
N ASN A 54 -6.72 -8.27 -1.56
CA ASN A 54 -7.26 -8.44 -0.20
C ASN A 54 -8.66 -9.04 -0.22
N LYS A 55 -9.52 -8.60 -1.14
CA LYS A 55 -10.87 -9.14 -1.32
C LYS A 55 -10.85 -10.61 -1.78
N HIS A 56 -9.88 -10.98 -2.62
CA HIS A 56 -9.70 -12.36 -3.07
C HIS A 56 -9.00 -13.26 -2.03
N GLY A 57 -8.51 -12.70 -0.92
CA GLY A 57 -7.86 -13.44 0.16
C GLY A 57 -6.39 -13.79 -0.09
N SER A 58 -5.79 -13.32 -1.19
CA SER A 58 -4.38 -13.58 -1.50
C SER A 58 -3.42 -12.73 -0.66
N ILE A 59 -3.88 -11.59 -0.15
CA ILE A 59 -3.18 -10.80 0.87
C ILE A 59 -4.16 -10.38 1.98
N GLN A 60 -3.62 -9.87 3.08
CA GLN A 60 -4.41 -9.23 4.13
C GLN A 60 -3.83 -7.86 4.48
N ILE A 61 -4.56 -6.80 4.15
CA ILE A 61 -4.23 -5.43 4.55
C ILE A 61 -4.54 -5.27 6.04
N LYS A 62 -3.56 -4.80 6.81
CA LYS A 62 -3.66 -4.58 8.26
C LYS A 62 -3.89 -3.13 8.62
N LYS A 63 -3.20 -2.23 7.92
CA LYS A 63 -3.29 -0.77 8.11
C LYS A 63 -2.99 -0.08 6.79
N HIS A 64 -3.61 1.07 6.60
CA HIS A 64 -3.33 1.94 5.47
C HIS A 64 -3.60 3.40 5.83
N ALA A 65 -2.91 4.30 5.16
CA ALA A 65 -3.00 5.74 5.38
C ALA A 65 -2.71 6.50 4.09
N GLU A 66 -3.48 7.55 3.85
CA GLU A 66 -3.24 8.48 2.77
C GLU A 66 -2.13 9.46 3.17
N ARG A 67 -1.13 9.65 2.31
CA ARG A 67 -0.05 10.62 2.53
C ARG A 67 -0.44 11.96 1.92
N CYS A 68 -0.64 12.96 2.76
CA CYS A 68 -0.88 14.35 2.37
C CYS A 68 0.32 15.20 2.79
N GLY A 69 1.28 15.37 1.88
CA GLY A 69 2.55 16.04 2.19
C GLY A 69 3.41 15.21 3.14
N GLU A 70 3.69 15.75 4.32
CA GLU A 70 4.46 15.06 5.38
C GLU A 70 3.58 14.26 6.35
N PHE A 71 2.25 14.41 6.26
CA PHE A 71 1.32 13.79 7.19
C PHE A 71 0.74 12.48 6.62
N LEU A 72 0.46 11.54 7.52
CA LEU A 72 -0.29 10.30 7.24
C LEU A 72 -1.69 10.40 7.85
N HIS A 73 -2.71 10.29 7.01
CA HIS A 73 -4.10 10.23 7.42
C HIS A 73 -4.55 8.77 7.37
N TYR A 74 -4.66 8.14 8.54
CA TYR A 74 -5.09 6.74 8.63
C TYR A 74 -6.52 6.59 8.14
N LEU A 75 -6.70 5.68 7.19
CA LEU A 75 -8.00 5.38 6.60
C LEU A 75 -8.62 4.18 7.33
N PRO A 76 -9.96 4.14 7.47
CA PRO A 76 -10.63 2.98 8.05
C PRO A 76 -10.34 1.73 7.22
N VAL A 77 -10.10 0.60 7.88
CA VAL A 77 -9.87 -0.67 7.19
C VAL A 77 -11.17 -1.07 6.49
N PRO A 78 -11.18 -1.31 5.17
CA PRO A 78 -12.40 -1.69 4.46
C PRO A 78 -12.94 -3.01 5.03
N GLY A 79 -14.18 -3.01 5.51
CA GLY A 79 -14.89 -4.22 5.98
C GLY A 79 -14.87 -4.48 7.48
N SER A 80 -14.64 -3.46 8.33
CA SER A 80 -14.97 -3.51 9.76
C SER A 80 -16.46 -3.40 10.03
#